data_AF-D6WME6-F1
#
_entry.id   AF-D6WME6-F1
#
_cell.length_a   1.000
_cell.length_b   1.000
_cell.length_c   1.000
_cell.angle_alpha   90.00
_cell.angle_beta   90.00
_cell.angle_gamma   90.00
#
_symmetry.space_group_name_H-M   'P 1'
#
loop_
_entity.id
_entity.type
_entity.pdbx_description
1 polymer ?
#
loop_
_entity_poly.entity_id
_entity_poly.type
_entity_poly.pdbx_seq_one_letter_code
_entity_poly.pdbx_strand_id
1 'polypeptide(L)'
;MDTVQDSPEQQNFFKRLVKFISYPFVAVGRKLILWLHFTELLFIRLYNIYALICQLFFFVCCAVVYHESTELEKHEEHVLIALKTLLFYSVFTYFTTKTRDILTTNRTSLFRNFSMMEGVCRIIIEWAKAIIVVFCLREQGIYFRPSIPYAATTFTYYLCTEKIFTEILQKVIKYCEFQIFEDLDHLYVPLALNVYTMTMSFTADLYLILTTEFVTFSLCCAYFTIYLRLKDSYYNFWKLLVLEKQTFNSFRDASQQDLDDYDDICAVCLNKMSKAKITPCNHFFHPYCLKECLKNSFLCPLCKVNF
;
A
#
# COMPACT_ATOMS: atom_id res chain seq x y z
N MET A 1 61.18 -10.30 -36.21
CA MET A 1 60.11 -9.70 -37.03
C MET A 1 59.11 -9.06 -36.08
N ASP A 2 59.51 -7.87 -35.65
CA ASP A 2 58.72 -6.67 -35.38
C ASP A 2 57.36 -6.83 -34.68
N THR A 3 57.41 -6.77 -33.35
CA THR A 3 56.29 -6.32 -32.52
C THR A 3 56.04 -4.84 -32.81
N VAL A 4 54.97 -4.56 -33.55
CA VAL A 4 54.45 -3.20 -33.77
C VAL A 4 54.13 -2.59 -32.40
N GLN A 5 54.93 -1.59 -31.99
CA GLN A 5 54.62 -0.70 -30.87
C GLN A 5 53.40 0.14 -31.25
N ASP A 6 52.22 -0.21 -30.73
CA ASP A 6 51.04 0.66 -30.78
C ASP A 6 51.40 2.02 -30.15
N SER A 7 51.30 3.08 -30.95
CA SER A 7 51.57 4.45 -30.53
C SER A 7 50.61 4.87 -29.40
N PRO A 8 51.08 5.56 -28.34
CA PRO A 8 50.23 6.08 -27.27
C PRO A 8 49.11 7.02 -27.75
N GLU A 9 49.19 7.54 -28.98
CA GLU A 9 48.15 8.33 -29.63
C GLU A 9 46.94 7.48 -30.07
N GLN A 10 47.15 6.26 -30.58
CA GLN A 10 46.06 5.35 -30.98
C GLN A 10 45.24 4.88 -29.76
N GLN A 11 45.90 4.60 -28.64
CA GLN A 11 45.24 4.19 -27.40
C GLN A 11 44.39 5.32 -26.78
N ASN A 12 44.87 6.57 -26.90
CA ASN A 12 44.14 7.76 -26.44
C ASN A 12 42.95 8.10 -27.35
N PHE A 13 43.07 7.88 -28.67
CA PHE A 13 41.97 8.05 -29.62
C PHE A 13 40.83 7.05 -29.36
N PHE A 14 41.15 5.77 -29.13
CA PHE A 14 40.16 4.75 -28.75
C PHE A 14 39.46 5.07 -27.42
N LYS A 15 40.19 5.49 -26.39
CA LYS A 15 39.57 5.94 -25.12
C LYS A 15 38.66 7.15 -25.30
N ARG A 16 39.00 8.09 -26.18
CA ARG A 16 38.15 9.25 -26.50
C ARG A 16 36.90 8.84 -27.28
N LEU A 17 37.01 7.96 -28.26
CA LEU A 17 35.87 7.42 -29.00
C LEU A 17 34.92 6.62 -28.10
N VAL A 18 35.45 5.75 -27.23
CA VAL A 18 34.63 5.00 -26.26
C VAL A 18 33.91 5.94 -25.30
N LYS A 19 34.56 7.01 -24.81
CA LYS A 19 33.90 8.05 -24.01
C LYS A 19 32.86 8.84 -24.80
N PHE A 20 33.14 9.16 -26.06
CA PHE A 20 32.24 9.92 -26.93
C PHE A 20 30.99 9.12 -27.34
N ILE A 21 31.10 7.80 -27.47
CA ILE A 21 29.98 6.90 -27.79
C ILE A 21 29.22 6.48 -26.52
N SER A 22 29.91 6.27 -25.39
CA SER A 22 29.26 5.90 -24.13
C SER A 22 28.47 7.05 -23.51
N TYR A 23 28.90 8.31 -23.65
CA TYR A 23 28.17 9.45 -23.09
C TYR A 23 26.72 9.61 -23.65
N PRO A 24 26.47 9.59 -24.97
CA PRO A 24 25.11 9.66 -25.51
C PRO A 24 24.31 8.40 -25.19
N PHE A 25 24.92 7.22 -25.18
CA PHE A 25 24.24 5.98 -24.80
C PHE A 25 23.78 5.98 -23.32
N VAL A 26 24.66 6.45 -22.42
CA VAL A 26 24.33 6.64 -20.99
C VAL A 26 23.28 7.74 -20.82
N ALA A 27 23.34 8.82 -21.60
CA ALA A 27 22.33 9.88 -21.54
C ALA A 27 20.94 9.41 -22.01
N VAL A 28 20.88 8.62 -23.09
CA VAL A 28 19.65 8.00 -23.59
C VAL A 28 19.13 6.98 -22.57
N GLY A 29 20.01 6.13 -22.02
CA GLY A 29 19.65 5.18 -20.97
C GLY A 29 19.08 5.85 -19.73
N ARG A 30 19.68 6.95 -19.25
CA ARG A 30 19.15 7.74 -18.12
C ARG A 30 17.78 8.33 -18.42
N LYS A 31 17.56 8.84 -19.64
CA LYS A 31 16.24 9.33 -20.05
C LYS A 31 15.21 8.20 -20.03
N LEU A 32 15.53 7.04 -20.58
CA LEU A 32 14.63 5.88 -20.60
C LEU A 32 14.27 5.41 -19.18
N ILE A 33 15.25 5.29 -18.27
CA ILE A 33 15.00 4.92 -16.87
C ILE A 33 14.09 5.94 -16.17
N LEU A 34 14.29 7.23 -16.45
CA LEU A 34 13.43 8.29 -15.89
C LEU A 34 12.00 8.19 -16.42
N TRP A 35 11.82 7.95 -17.73
CA TRP A 35 10.50 7.72 -18.32
C TRP A 35 9.82 6.49 -17.74
N LEU A 36 10.56 5.39 -17.57
CA LEU A 36 10.07 4.19 -16.90
C LEU A 36 9.63 4.51 -15.47
N HIS A 37 10.44 5.23 -14.72
CA HIS A 37 10.11 5.62 -13.35
C HIS A 37 8.82 6.44 -13.26
N PHE A 38 8.62 7.41 -14.16
CA PHE A 38 7.37 8.18 -14.23
C PHE A 38 6.18 7.32 -14.62
N THR A 39 6.36 6.38 -15.55
CA THR A 39 5.31 5.47 -15.99
C THR A 39 4.87 4.56 -14.85
N GLU A 40 5.82 4.01 -14.11
CA GLU A 40 5.56 3.21 -12.91
C GLU A 40 4.82 4.02 -11.83
N LEU A 41 5.19 5.29 -11.60
CA LEU A 41 4.49 6.14 -10.64
C LEU A 41 3.05 6.48 -11.10
N LEU A 42 2.85 6.70 -12.39
CA LEU A 42 1.52 6.91 -12.96
C LEU A 42 0.68 5.64 -12.83
N PHE A 43 1.28 4.48 -13.06
CA PHE A 43 0.64 3.18 -12.88
C PHE A 43 0.22 2.96 -11.42
N ILE A 44 1.10 3.24 -10.45
CA ILE A 44 0.78 3.18 -9.02
C ILE A 44 -0.37 4.14 -8.65
N ARG A 45 -0.42 5.33 -9.26
CA ARG A 45 -1.53 6.28 -9.06
C ARG A 45 -2.88 5.73 -9.55
N LEU A 46 -2.89 4.86 -10.54
CA LEU A 46 -4.07 4.11 -10.99
C LEU A 46 -4.31 2.90 -10.09
N TYR A 47 -4.51 3.15 -8.79
CA TYR A 47 -4.51 2.15 -7.72
C TYR A 47 -5.36 0.91 -8.04
N ASN A 48 -6.58 1.08 -8.57
CA ASN A 48 -7.46 -0.06 -8.87
C ASN A 48 -6.85 -1.03 -9.92
N ILE A 49 -6.24 -0.48 -10.97
CA ILE A 49 -5.62 -1.27 -12.05
C ILE A 49 -4.31 -1.89 -11.54
N TYR A 50 -3.53 -1.10 -10.82
CA TYR A 50 -2.29 -1.53 -10.18
C TYR A 50 -2.54 -2.71 -9.22
N ALA A 51 -3.50 -2.58 -8.32
CA ALA A 51 -3.89 -3.61 -7.36
C ALA A 51 -4.37 -4.88 -8.07
N LEU A 52 -5.24 -4.74 -9.08
CA LEU A 52 -5.75 -5.86 -9.87
C LEU A 52 -4.62 -6.66 -10.54
N ILE A 53 -3.66 -5.96 -11.16
CA ILE A 53 -2.52 -6.60 -11.83
C ILE A 53 -1.62 -7.31 -10.81
N CYS A 54 -1.32 -6.68 -9.67
CA CYS A 54 -0.53 -7.32 -8.61
C CYS A 54 -1.24 -8.57 -8.04
N GLN A 55 -2.54 -8.49 -7.80
CA GLN A 55 -3.37 -9.62 -7.36
C GLN A 55 -3.33 -10.75 -8.40
N LEU A 56 -3.46 -10.44 -9.69
CA LEU A 56 -3.41 -11.43 -10.75
C LEU A 56 -2.06 -12.15 -10.77
N PHE A 57 -0.93 -11.44 -10.82
CA PHE A 57 0.40 -12.05 -10.81
C PHE A 57 0.64 -12.91 -9.57
N PHE A 58 0.25 -12.43 -8.39
CA PHE A 58 0.37 -13.21 -7.15
C PHE A 58 -0.50 -14.48 -7.19
N PHE A 59 -1.73 -14.40 -7.70
CA PHE A 59 -2.64 -15.56 -7.77
C PHE A 59 -2.17 -16.60 -8.79
N VAL A 60 -1.59 -16.18 -9.93
CA VAL A 60 -0.96 -17.11 -10.87
C VAL A 60 0.25 -17.77 -10.21
N CYS A 61 1.10 -17.01 -9.50
CA CYS A 61 2.22 -17.56 -8.76
C CYS A 61 1.75 -18.62 -7.73
N CYS A 62 0.76 -18.30 -6.90
CA CYS A 62 0.17 -19.27 -5.97
C CYS A 62 -0.47 -20.48 -6.68
N ALA A 63 -1.08 -20.29 -7.85
CA ALA A 63 -1.70 -21.38 -8.59
C ALA A 63 -0.64 -22.38 -9.06
N VAL A 64 0.51 -21.90 -9.53
CA VAL A 64 1.64 -22.75 -9.90
C VAL A 64 2.24 -23.43 -8.67
N VAL A 65 2.38 -22.72 -7.54
CA VAL A 65 2.96 -23.26 -6.30
C VAL A 65 2.11 -24.37 -5.67
N TYR A 66 0.79 -24.19 -5.62
CA TYR A 66 -0.10 -25.11 -4.88
C TYR A 66 -0.75 -26.19 -5.76
N HIS A 67 -0.79 -26.04 -7.08
CA HIS A 67 -1.27 -27.09 -7.98
C HIS A 67 -0.09 -27.80 -8.65
N GLU A 68 0.47 -28.78 -7.94
CA GLU A 68 1.41 -29.75 -8.48
C GLU A 68 0.70 -30.59 -9.55
N SER A 69 1.06 -30.40 -10.82
CA SER A 69 0.46 -31.14 -11.94
C SER A 69 1.47 -31.30 -13.06
N THR A 70 1.30 -32.31 -13.92
CA THR A 70 2.26 -32.83 -14.93
C THR A 70 2.12 -32.17 -16.32
N GLU A 71 3.24 -31.71 -16.90
CA GLU A 71 3.44 -30.92 -18.15
C GLU A 71 2.47 -31.30 -19.31
N LEU A 72 1.70 -30.42 -19.96
CA LEU A 72 2.17 -29.52 -21.03
C LEU A 72 1.08 -28.49 -21.48
N GLU A 73 -0.14 -28.51 -20.91
CA GLU A 73 -1.31 -27.67 -21.32
C GLU A 73 -1.70 -26.57 -20.29
N LYS A 74 -0.79 -26.25 -19.36
CA LYS A 74 -1.17 -25.70 -18.03
C LYS A 74 -1.18 -24.19 -17.83
N HIS A 75 -0.47 -23.41 -18.65
CA HIS A 75 -0.34 -21.97 -18.37
C HIS A 75 -1.69 -21.25 -18.39
N GLU A 76 -2.55 -21.62 -19.35
CA GLU A 76 -3.89 -21.07 -19.47
C GLU A 76 -4.79 -21.51 -18.30
N GLU A 77 -4.63 -22.74 -17.81
CA GLU A 77 -5.38 -23.24 -16.66
C GLU A 77 -5.05 -22.48 -15.37
N HIS A 78 -3.77 -22.24 -15.07
CA HIS A 78 -3.37 -21.48 -13.88
C HIS A 78 -3.86 -20.04 -13.93
N VAL A 79 -3.79 -19.38 -15.10
CA VAL A 79 -4.34 -18.03 -15.29
C VAL A 79 -5.86 -18.03 -15.12
N LEU A 80 -6.55 -19.05 -15.65
CA LEU A 80 -7.99 -19.18 -15.54
C LEU A 80 -8.43 -19.44 -14.09
N ILE A 81 -7.71 -20.27 -13.32
CA ILE A 81 -7.94 -20.46 -11.88
C ILE A 81 -7.76 -19.13 -11.13
N ALA A 82 -6.70 -18.38 -11.42
CA ALA A 82 -6.45 -17.07 -10.82
C ALA A 82 -7.56 -16.06 -11.15
N LEU A 83 -8.02 -15.99 -12.40
CA LEU A 83 -9.11 -15.11 -12.83
C LEU A 83 -10.45 -15.48 -12.16
N LYS A 84 -10.78 -16.78 -12.08
CA LYS A 84 -11.96 -17.26 -11.35
C LYS A 84 -11.92 -16.87 -9.88
N THR A 85 -10.76 -17.02 -9.25
CA THR A 85 -10.52 -16.64 -7.85
C THR A 85 -10.71 -15.14 -7.65
N LEU A 86 -10.13 -14.33 -8.54
CA LEU A 86 -10.24 -12.89 -8.52
C LEU A 86 -11.68 -12.39 -8.72
N LEU A 87 -12.44 -13.02 -9.63
CA LEU A 87 -13.86 -12.74 -9.84
C LEU A 87 -14.66 -13.02 -8.57
N PHE A 88 -14.45 -14.17 -7.94
CA PHE A 88 -15.16 -14.55 -6.71
C PHE A 88 -14.87 -13.57 -5.56
N TYR A 89 -13.60 -13.19 -5.38
CA TYR A 89 -13.20 -12.22 -4.36
C TYR A 89 -13.72 -10.81 -4.66
N SER A 90 -13.80 -10.41 -5.92
CA SER A 90 -14.38 -9.11 -6.31
C SER A 90 -15.87 -9.04 -5.99
N VAL A 91 -16.62 -10.14 -6.21
CA VAL A 91 -18.03 -10.25 -5.80
C VAL A 91 -18.15 -10.15 -4.29
N PHE A 92 -17.29 -10.83 -3.53
CA PHE A 92 -17.26 -10.74 -2.07
C PHE A 92 -17.00 -9.29 -1.58
N THR A 93 -16.05 -8.58 -2.19
CA THR A 93 -15.76 -7.17 -1.88
C THR A 93 -16.94 -6.27 -2.18
N TYR A 94 -17.64 -6.49 -3.28
CA TYR A 94 -18.86 -5.75 -3.61
C TYR A 94 -19.90 -5.85 -2.49
N PHE A 95 -20.20 -7.07 -2.02
CA PHE A 95 -21.15 -7.28 -0.92
C PHE A 95 -20.65 -6.73 0.42
N THR A 96 -19.35 -6.83 0.68
CA THR A 96 -18.72 -6.25 1.88
C THR A 96 -18.84 -4.72 1.88
N THR A 97 -18.60 -4.08 0.73
CA THR A 97 -18.75 -2.62 0.54
C THR A 97 -20.18 -2.20 0.82
N LYS A 98 -21.15 -2.91 0.23
CA LYS A 98 -22.57 -2.62 0.42
C LYS A 98 -23.01 -2.81 1.86
N THR A 99 -22.53 -3.85 2.52
CA THR A 99 -22.77 -4.09 3.96
C THR A 99 -22.22 -2.93 4.79
N ARG A 100 -21.00 -2.48 4.50
CA ARG A 100 -20.38 -1.31 5.16
C ARG A 100 -21.22 -0.04 4.97
N ASP A 101 -21.71 0.21 3.76
CA ASP A 101 -22.48 1.42 3.44
C ASP A 101 -23.86 1.41 4.13
N ILE A 102 -24.48 0.24 4.29
CA ILE A 102 -25.69 0.06 5.11
C ILE A 102 -25.38 0.35 6.59
N LEU A 103 -24.27 -0.19 7.12
CA LEU A 103 -23.86 0.02 8.51
C LEU A 103 -23.55 1.49 8.82
N THR A 104 -22.87 2.21 7.93
CA THR A 104 -22.57 3.63 8.11
C THR A 104 -23.84 4.48 8.05
N THR A 105 -24.76 4.18 7.13
CA THR A 105 -26.05 4.88 6.99
C THR A 105 -26.93 4.71 8.23
N ASN A 106 -26.98 3.50 8.81
CA ASN A 106 -27.78 3.25 10.02
C ASN A 106 -27.21 3.96 11.26
N ARG A 107 -25.89 4.22 11.29
CA ARG A 107 -25.21 4.91 12.41
C ARG A 107 -25.46 6.42 12.40
N THR A 108 -25.66 7.05 11.24
CA THR A 108 -26.00 8.49 11.14
C THR A 108 -27.47 8.76 11.45
N SER A 109 -28.38 7.80 11.26
CA SER A 109 -29.78 7.89 11.69
C SER A 109 -29.93 7.56 13.18
N LEU A 110 -29.46 8.47 14.04
CA LEU A 110 -29.54 8.38 15.51
C LEU A 110 -30.97 8.62 16.07
N PHE A 111 -31.99 8.63 15.22
CA PHE A 111 -33.39 8.70 15.64
C PHE A 111 -34.14 7.43 15.24
N ARG A 112 -34.64 6.76 16.28
CA ARG A 112 -35.87 5.95 16.39
C ARG A 112 -35.66 4.44 16.58
N ASN A 113 -36.11 3.99 17.76
CA ASN A 113 -36.00 2.71 18.45
C ASN A 113 -36.46 1.43 17.71
N PHE A 114 -36.58 1.43 16.38
CA PHE A 114 -36.94 0.26 15.56
C PHE A 114 -35.82 -0.20 14.58
N SER A 115 -34.66 0.48 14.57
CA SER A 115 -33.68 0.40 13.47
C SER A 115 -32.66 -0.75 13.51
N MET A 116 -32.47 -1.44 14.64
CA MET A 116 -31.44 -2.48 14.73
C MET A 116 -31.85 -3.77 13.99
N MET A 117 -33.08 -4.25 14.21
CA MET A 117 -33.57 -5.44 13.49
C MET A 117 -33.68 -5.19 11.99
N GLU A 118 -34.09 -3.99 11.56
CA GLU A 118 -34.15 -3.63 10.15
C GLU A 118 -32.75 -3.65 9.50
N GLY A 119 -31.74 -3.13 10.20
CA GLY A 119 -30.34 -3.19 9.76
C GLY A 119 -29.83 -4.63 9.61
N VAL A 120 -30.07 -5.49 10.61
CA VAL A 120 -29.67 -6.90 10.57
C VAL A 120 -30.36 -7.63 9.42
N CYS A 121 -31.67 -7.44 9.22
CA CYS A 121 -32.40 -8.02 8.10
C CYS A 121 -31.85 -7.57 6.74
N ARG A 122 -31.50 -6.29 6.57
CA ARG A 122 -30.88 -5.78 5.33
C ARG A 122 -29.53 -6.44 5.07
N ILE A 123 -28.70 -6.63 6.10
CA ILE A 123 -27.42 -7.34 5.98
C ILE A 123 -27.65 -8.79 5.55
N ILE A 124 -28.56 -9.51 6.22
CA ILE A 124 -28.90 -10.90 5.87
C ILE A 124 -29.36 -11.00 4.40
N ILE A 125 -30.21 -10.08 3.94
CA ILE A 125 -30.68 -10.05 2.55
C ILE A 125 -29.51 -9.84 1.57
N GLU A 126 -28.55 -8.97 1.88
CA GLU A 126 -27.40 -8.75 1.00
C GLU A 126 -26.47 -9.97 0.94
N TRP A 127 -26.23 -10.65 2.06
CA TRP A 127 -25.46 -11.91 2.04
C TRP A 127 -26.22 -13.05 1.36
N ALA A 128 -27.55 -13.10 1.47
CA ALA A 128 -28.36 -14.05 0.71
C ALA A 128 -28.22 -13.84 -0.80
N LYS A 129 -28.18 -12.58 -1.28
CA LYS A 129 -27.88 -12.26 -2.69
C LYS A 129 -26.48 -12.73 -3.09
N ALA A 130 -25.49 -12.60 -2.22
CA ALA A 130 -24.14 -13.10 -2.48
C ALA A 130 -24.14 -14.62 -2.71
N ILE A 131 -24.84 -15.37 -1.86
CA ILE A 131 -24.99 -16.81 -2.00
C ILE A 131 -25.64 -17.16 -3.35
N ILE A 132 -26.72 -16.46 -3.74
CA ILE A 132 -27.38 -16.67 -5.03
C ILE A 132 -26.41 -16.43 -6.20
N VAL A 133 -25.65 -15.34 -6.18
CA VAL A 133 -24.65 -15.04 -7.23
C VAL A 133 -23.62 -16.17 -7.34
N VAL A 134 -23.13 -16.69 -6.21
CA VAL A 134 -22.18 -17.82 -6.20
C VAL A 134 -22.80 -19.09 -6.79
N PHE A 135 -24.06 -19.40 -6.46
CA PHE A 135 -24.78 -20.51 -7.06
C PHE A 135 -24.97 -20.33 -8.57
N CYS A 136 -25.36 -19.14 -9.02
CA CYS A 136 -25.50 -18.83 -10.45
C CYS A 136 -24.16 -18.97 -11.21
N LEU A 137 -23.06 -18.48 -10.64
CA LEU A 137 -21.73 -18.65 -11.24
C LEU A 137 -21.34 -20.13 -11.36
N ARG A 138 -21.71 -20.95 -10.36
CA ARG A 138 -21.49 -22.41 -10.41
C ARG A 138 -22.29 -23.07 -11.53
N GLU A 139 -23.55 -22.69 -11.71
CA GLU A 139 -24.41 -23.23 -12.80
C GLU A 139 -23.91 -22.83 -14.20
N GLN A 140 -23.27 -21.66 -14.34
CA GLN A 140 -22.63 -21.22 -15.58
C GLN A 140 -21.35 -22.01 -15.93
N GLY A 141 -21.01 -23.06 -15.18
CA GLY A 141 -19.84 -23.90 -15.42
C GLY A 141 -18.54 -23.36 -14.82
N ILE A 142 -18.60 -22.29 -14.02
CA ILE A 142 -17.45 -21.79 -13.26
C ILE A 142 -17.33 -22.62 -11.97
N TYR A 143 -16.75 -23.81 -12.09
CA TYR A 143 -16.44 -24.64 -10.92
C TYR A 143 -15.26 -24.05 -10.15
N PHE A 144 -15.53 -23.59 -8.93
CA PHE A 144 -14.52 -23.09 -7.99
C PHE A 144 -14.28 -24.11 -6.88
N ARG A 145 -13.19 -24.87 -6.99
CA ARG A 145 -12.72 -25.82 -5.95
C ARG A 145 -11.21 -25.69 -5.75
N PRO A 146 -10.73 -24.55 -5.23
CA PRO A 146 -9.32 -24.40 -4.89
C PRO A 146 -8.92 -25.34 -3.75
N SER A 147 -7.63 -25.66 -3.68
CA SER A 147 -7.06 -26.24 -2.46
C SER A 147 -7.20 -25.24 -1.31
N ILE A 148 -7.47 -25.76 -0.09
CA ILE A 148 -7.58 -24.94 1.11
C ILE A 148 -6.37 -24.00 1.31
N PRO A 149 -5.10 -24.44 1.16
CA PRO A 149 -3.97 -23.54 1.34
C PRO A 149 -3.91 -22.45 0.25
N TYR A 150 -4.23 -22.78 -1.00
CA TYR A 150 -4.32 -21.77 -2.06
C TYR A 150 -5.39 -20.72 -1.74
N ALA A 151 -6.58 -21.14 -1.34
CA ALA A 151 -7.67 -20.24 -1.02
C ALA A 151 -7.32 -19.34 0.18
N ALA A 152 -6.75 -19.90 1.24
CA ALA A 152 -6.36 -19.13 2.42
C ALA A 152 -5.28 -18.09 2.09
N THR A 153 -4.23 -18.47 1.36
CA THR A 153 -3.11 -17.57 0.98
C THR A 153 -3.58 -16.45 0.06
N THR A 154 -4.33 -16.79 -1.01
CA THR A 154 -4.82 -15.80 -1.98
C THR A 154 -5.88 -14.87 -1.39
N PHE A 155 -6.79 -15.38 -0.56
CA PHE A 155 -7.79 -14.57 0.12
C PHE A 155 -7.14 -13.59 1.10
N THR A 156 -6.17 -14.05 1.89
CA THR A 156 -5.44 -13.19 2.82
C THR A 156 -4.72 -12.06 2.08
N TYR A 157 -4.00 -12.37 0.99
CA TYR A 157 -3.35 -11.36 0.16
C TYR A 157 -4.33 -10.35 -0.44
N TYR A 158 -5.48 -10.85 -0.90
CA TYR A 158 -6.54 -10.03 -1.46
C TYR A 158 -7.09 -9.03 -0.44
N LEU A 159 -7.45 -9.51 0.76
CA LEU A 159 -7.93 -8.65 1.85
C LEU A 159 -6.93 -7.54 2.21
N CYS A 160 -5.64 -7.86 2.25
CA CYS A 160 -4.60 -6.86 2.54
C CYS A 160 -4.40 -5.84 1.41
N THR A 161 -4.78 -6.18 0.18
CA THR A 161 -4.61 -5.32 -0.99
C THR A 161 -5.79 -4.41 -1.24
N GLU A 162 -6.99 -4.78 -0.80
CA GLU A 162 -8.21 -4.04 -1.07
C GLU A 162 -8.38 -2.80 -0.16
N LYS A 163 -8.76 -1.67 -0.76
CA LYS A 163 -8.88 -0.38 -0.07
C LYS A 163 -9.93 -0.41 1.05
N ILE A 164 -11.04 -1.08 0.82
CA ILE A 164 -12.15 -1.18 1.79
C ILE A 164 -11.68 -1.82 3.09
N PHE A 165 -10.89 -2.88 3.02
CA PHE A 165 -10.36 -3.55 4.21
C PHE A 165 -9.31 -2.71 4.92
N THR A 166 -8.48 -1.97 4.16
CA THR A 166 -7.55 -0.99 4.74
C THR A 166 -8.31 0.08 5.54
N GLU A 167 -9.40 0.63 5.00
CA GLU A 167 -10.25 1.62 5.70
C GLU A 167 -10.96 1.03 6.92
N ILE A 168 -11.46 -0.21 6.83
CA ILE A 168 -12.08 -0.91 7.96
C ILE A 168 -11.04 -1.13 9.06
N LEU A 169 -9.84 -1.60 8.71
CA LEU A 169 -8.77 -1.88 9.66
C LEU A 169 -8.31 -0.61 10.39
N GLN A 170 -8.18 0.52 9.69
CA GLN A 170 -7.89 1.81 10.31
C GLN A 170 -8.94 2.20 11.36
N LYS A 171 -10.24 2.01 11.06
CA LYS A 171 -11.33 2.29 12.02
C LYS A 171 -11.29 1.36 13.23
N VAL A 172 -10.97 0.08 13.02
CA VAL A 172 -10.84 -0.90 14.11
C VAL A 172 -9.65 -0.54 15.00
N ILE A 173 -8.49 -0.24 14.43
CA ILE A 173 -7.29 0.14 15.20
C ILE A 173 -7.53 1.42 16.01
N LYS A 174 -8.20 2.42 15.41
CA LYS A 174 -8.58 3.64 16.13
C LYS A 174 -9.50 3.35 17.33
N TYR A 175 -10.42 2.39 17.21
CA TYR A 175 -11.30 1.99 18.32
C TYR A 175 -10.56 1.25 19.43
N CYS A 176 -9.46 0.57 19.11
CA CYS A 176 -8.64 -0.14 20.09
C CYS A 176 -7.69 0.78 20.90
N GLU A 177 -7.68 2.09 20.65
CA GLU A 177 -6.88 3.11 21.37
C GLU A 177 -5.41 2.71 21.64
N PHE A 178 -4.74 2.15 20.63
CA PHE A 178 -3.32 1.85 20.75
C PHE A 178 -2.50 3.15 20.80
N GLN A 179 -1.97 3.50 21.97
CA GLN A 179 -1.12 4.69 22.18
C GLN A 179 0.18 4.72 21.34
N ILE A 180 0.55 3.60 20.71
CA ILE A 180 1.79 3.44 19.94
C ILE A 180 1.80 4.26 18.64
N PHE A 181 0.63 4.49 18.04
CA PHE A 181 0.56 4.99 16.65
C PHE A 181 0.54 6.51 16.51
N GLU A 182 0.57 7.28 17.60
CA GLU A 182 0.67 8.76 17.58
C GLU A 182 -0.26 9.44 16.54
N ASP A 183 -1.48 8.95 16.35
CA ASP A 183 -2.48 9.39 15.34
C ASP A 183 -2.08 9.28 13.85
N LEU A 184 -0.98 8.57 13.57
CA LEU A 184 -0.45 8.28 12.24
C LEU A 184 -1.00 6.96 11.65
N ASP A 185 -2.09 6.42 12.20
CA ASP A 185 -2.71 5.15 11.78
C ASP A 185 -2.94 5.08 10.26
N HIS A 186 -3.39 6.19 9.68
CA HIS A 186 -3.69 6.29 8.24
C HIS A 186 -2.46 6.07 7.33
N LEU A 187 -1.24 6.23 7.85
CA LEU A 187 0.03 5.97 7.14
C LEU A 187 0.61 4.61 7.56
N TYR A 188 0.58 4.28 8.85
CA TYR A 188 1.15 3.02 9.36
C TYR A 188 0.37 1.79 8.91
N VAL A 189 -0.96 1.83 8.91
CA VAL A 189 -1.80 0.69 8.52
C VAL A 189 -1.58 0.25 7.07
N PRO A 190 -1.72 1.14 6.06
CA PRO A 190 -1.44 0.74 4.68
C PRO A 190 0.03 0.35 4.46
N LEU A 191 0.97 0.99 5.15
CA LEU A 191 2.39 0.60 5.11
C LEU A 191 2.60 -0.82 5.64
N ALA A 192 2.02 -1.16 6.80
CA ALA A 192 2.13 -2.49 7.40
C ALA A 192 1.50 -3.57 6.53
N LEU A 193 0.32 -3.29 5.94
CA LEU A 193 -0.32 -4.19 4.98
C LEU A 193 0.54 -4.39 3.73
N ASN A 194 1.12 -3.32 3.18
CA ASN A 194 2.03 -3.43 2.05
C ASN A 194 3.26 -4.28 2.39
N VAL A 195 3.90 -4.06 3.55
CA VAL A 195 5.02 -4.89 4.01
C VAL A 195 4.62 -6.36 4.14
N TYR A 196 3.45 -6.64 4.70
CA TYR A 196 2.93 -7.99 4.81
C TYR A 196 2.63 -8.65 3.45
N THR A 197 2.05 -7.91 2.49
CA THR A 197 1.85 -8.46 1.13
C THR A 197 3.18 -8.70 0.39
N MET A 198 4.20 -7.88 0.63
CA MET A 198 5.53 -8.07 0.07
C MET A 198 6.20 -9.32 0.64
N THR A 199 6.07 -9.59 1.95
CA THR A 199 6.62 -10.82 2.54
C THR A 199 5.92 -12.06 2.01
N MET A 200 4.59 -12.06 1.88
CA MET A 200 3.82 -13.14 1.26
C MET A 200 4.20 -13.39 -0.21
N SER A 201 4.46 -12.32 -0.96
CA SER A 201 4.89 -12.42 -2.37
C SER A 201 6.31 -12.98 -2.47
N PHE A 202 7.21 -12.51 -1.62
CA PHE A 202 8.59 -12.98 -1.57
C PHE A 202 8.68 -14.47 -1.22
N THR A 203 7.90 -14.95 -0.25
CA THR A 203 7.90 -16.38 0.10
C THR A 203 7.34 -17.26 -1.02
N ALA A 204 6.27 -16.82 -1.69
CA ALA A 204 5.71 -17.54 -2.83
C ALA A 204 6.67 -17.57 -4.03
N ASP A 205 7.29 -16.43 -4.37
CA ASP A 205 8.24 -16.32 -5.47
C ASP A 205 9.55 -17.08 -5.19
N LEU A 206 10.05 -17.03 -3.95
CA LEU A 206 11.20 -17.85 -3.53
C LEU A 206 10.91 -19.34 -3.67
N TYR A 207 9.73 -19.79 -3.23
CA TYR A 207 9.34 -21.19 -3.40
C TYR A 207 9.26 -21.57 -4.88
N LEU A 208 8.64 -20.73 -5.71
CA LEU A 208 8.55 -20.92 -7.16
C LEU A 208 9.94 -21.09 -7.81
N ILE A 209 10.92 -20.27 -7.44
CA ILE A 209 12.30 -20.37 -7.93
C ILE A 209 12.96 -21.67 -7.48
N LEU A 210 12.68 -22.13 -6.26
CA LEU A 210 13.28 -23.35 -5.71
C LEU A 210 12.70 -24.63 -6.30
N THR A 211 11.43 -24.62 -6.71
CA THR A 211 10.74 -25.83 -7.20
C THR A 211 10.60 -25.90 -8.71
N THR A 212 10.65 -24.77 -9.42
CA THR A 212 10.39 -24.72 -10.87
C THR A 212 11.50 -24.01 -11.64
N GLU A 213 11.68 -24.36 -12.92
CA GLU A 213 12.65 -23.72 -13.80
C GLU A 213 12.13 -22.42 -14.45
N PHE A 214 10.94 -21.93 -14.07
CA PHE A 214 10.28 -20.76 -14.68
C PHE A 214 10.84 -19.41 -14.18
N VAL A 215 12.16 -19.21 -14.30
CA VAL A 215 12.87 -18.03 -13.79
C VAL A 215 12.34 -16.73 -14.40
N THR A 216 12.07 -16.70 -15.71
CA THR A 216 11.56 -15.48 -16.37
C THR A 216 10.21 -15.04 -15.82
N PHE A 217 9.30 -15.98 -15.58
CA PHE A 217 7.99 -15.69 -15.00
C PHE A 217 8.11 -15.20 -13.55
N SER A 218 8.99 -15.82 -12.76
CA SER A 218 9.31 -15.36 -11.41
C SER A 218 9.84 -13.92 -11.39
N LEU A 219 10.77 -13.56 -12.29
CA LEU A 219 11.26 -12.18 -12.40
C LEU A 219 10.14 -11.17 -12.70
N CYS A 220 9.20 -11.53 -13.58
CA CYS A 220 8.01 -10.71 -13.82
C CYS A 220 7.13 -10.59 -12.57
N CYS A 221 6.91 -11.70 -11.85
CA CYS A 221 6.15 -11.68 -10.59
C CYS A 221 6.82 -10.80 -9.54
N ALA A 222 8.13 -10.95 -9.33
CA ALA A 222 8.91 -10.12 -8.42
C ALA A 222 8.85 -8.64 -8.78
N TYR A 223 8.89 -8.31 -10.08
CA TYR A 223 8.76 -6.92 -10.53
C TYR A 223 7.41 -6.30 -10.11
N PHE A 224 6.28 -6.94 -10.42
CA PHE A 224 4.96 -6.38 -10.10
C PHE A 224 4.62 -6.47 -8.60
N THR A 225 4.86 -7.62 -7.98
CA THR A 225 4.38 -7.90 -6.62
C THR A 225 5.32 -7.41 -5.52
N ILE A 226 6.62 -7.30 -5.80
CA ILE A 226 7.63 -6.86 -4.82
C ILE A 226 8.16 -5.47 -5.19
N TYR A 227 8.75 -5.29 -6.38
CA TYR A 227 9.42 -4.04 -6.73
C TYR A 227 8.45 -2.85 -6.82
N LEU A 228 7.34 -2.98 -7.56
CA LEU A 228 6.37 -1.89 -7.66
C LEU A 228 5.69 -1.62 -6.31
N ARG A 229 5.43 -2.64 -5.48
CA ARG A 229 4.92 -2.46 -4.10
C ARG A 229 5.92 -1.76 -3.19
N LEU A 230 7.21 -2.09 -3.29
CA LEU A 230 8.24 -1.39 -2.53
C LEU A 230 8.28 0.10 -2.93
N LYS A 231 8.15 0.38 -4.22
CA LYS A 231 8.09 1.74 -4.75
C LYS A 231 6.85 2.49 -4.24
N ASP A 232 5.67 1.87 -4.31
CA ASP A 232 4.43 2.41 -3.73
C ASP A 232 4.60 2.71 -2.23
N SER A 233 5.07 1.71 -1.47
CA SER A 233 5.35 1.79 -0.05
C SER A 233 6.28 2.95 0.30
N TYR A 234 7.34 3.16 -0.50
CA TYR A 234 8.32 4.20 -0.26
C TYR A 234 7.77 5.60 -0.55
N TYR A 235 7.19 5.81 -1.74
CA TYR A 235 6.79 7.15 -2.18
C TYR A 235 5.47 7.63 -1.58
N ASN A 236 4.51 6.74 -1.35
CA ASN A 236 3.17 7.12 -0.87
C ASN A 236 3.04 7.08 0.65
N PHE A 237 3.85 6.27 1.36
CA PHE A 237 3.69 6.11 2.81
C PHE A 237 4.97 6.47 3.57
N TRP A 238 6.10 5.79 3.28
CA TRP A 238 7.33 5.95 4.05
C TRP A 238 7.87 7.38 4.00
N LYS A 239 7.97 7.97 2.81
CA LYS A 239 8.47 9.33 2.64
C LYS A 239 7.61 10.36 3.38
N LEU A 240 6.29 10.19 3.36
CA LEU A 240 5.36 11.09 4.07
C LEU A 240 5.52 10.94 5.59
N LEU A 241 5.62 9.71 6.07
CA LEU A 241 5.80 9.41 7.50
C LEU A 241 7.13 10.00 8.03
N VAL A 242 8.22 9.83 7.29
CA VAL A 242 9.52 10.42 7.65
C VAL A 242 9.44 11.94 7.65
N LEU A 243 8.78 12.54 6.66
CA LEU A 243 8.63 14.00 6.58
C LEU A 243 7.80 14.55 7.75
N GLU A 244 6.65 13.96 8.05
CA GLU A 244 5.80 14.39 9.17
C GLU A 244 6.50 14.25 10.51
N LYS A 245 7.25 13.15 10.71
CA LYS A 245 8.07 12.93 11.91
C LYS A 245 9.22 13.93 12.02
N GLN A 246 9.88 14.26 10.90
CA GLN A 246 10.95 15.25 10.88
C GLN A 246 10.40 16.66 11.17
N THR A 247 9.29 17.05 10.56
CA THR A 247 8.63 18.33 10.83
C THR A 247 8.25 18.42 12.31
N PHE A 248 7.60 17.40 12.85
CA PHE A 248 7.23 17.37 14.27
C PHE A 248 8.44 17.46 15.22
N ASN A 249 9.52 16.73 14.91
CA ASN A 249 10.74 16.74 15.73
C ASN A 249 11.55 18.03 15.58
N SER A 250 11.33 18.81 14.51
CA SER A 250 12.02 20.08 14.30
C SER A 250 11.54 21.19 15.25
N PHE A 251 10.33 21.05 15.81
CA PHE A 251 9.80 21.99 16.80
C PHE A 251 10.54 21.86 18.14
N ARG A 252 10.89 23.01 18.72
CA ARG A 252 11.61 23.11 20.00
C ARG A 252 10.70 22.63 21.13
N ASP A 253 11.20 21.76 22.01
CA ASP A 253 10.51 21.44 23.26
C ASP A 253 10.61 22.64 24.22
N ALA A 254 9.48 23.04 24.80
CA ALA A 254 9.46 24.11 25.81
C ALA A 254 10.20 23.64 27.06
N SER A 255 11.11 24.48 27.57
CA SER A 255 11.73 24.26 28.88
C SER A 255 10.72 24.52 30.00
N GLN A 256 11.02 24.07 31.23
CA GLN A 256 10.17 24.39 32.38
C GLN A 256 10.06 25.90 32.60
N GLN A 257 11.16 26.65 32.41
CA GLN A 257 11.14 28.11 32.47
C GLN A 257 10.24 28.73 31.40
N ASP A 258 10.30 28.24 30.15
CA ASP A 258 9.41 28.74 29.09
C ASP A 258 7.92 28.50 29.42
N LEU A 259 7.61 27.38 30.08
CA LEU A 259 6.25 27.04 30.50
C LEU A 259 5.78 27.90 31.68
N ASP A 260 6.65 28.15 32.65
CA ASP A 260 6.37 28.99 33.82
C ASP A 260 6.22 30.47 33.42
N ASP A 261 7.01 30.94 32.44
CA ASP A 261 6.95 32.30 31.92
C ASP A 261 5.70 32.55 31.04
N TYR A 262 5.26 31.53 30.30
CA TYR A 262 4.07 31.63 29.44
C TYR A 262 2.77 31.42 30.23
N ASP A 263 2.73 30.48 31.18
CA ASP A 263 1.61 30.09 32.08
C ASP A 263 0.20 30.18 31.46
N ASP A 264 0.05 29.70 30.23
CA ASP A 264 -1.21 29.73 29.48
C ASP A 264 -1.77 28.32 29.21
N ILE A 265 -3.02 28.26 28.77
CA ILE A 265 -3.69 27.04 28.32
C ILE A 265 -3.41 26.78 26.83
N CYS A 266 -3.43 25.51 26.43
CA CYS A 266 -3.28 25.18 25.01
C CYS A 266 -4.51 25.66 24.24
N ALA A 267 -4.31 26.49 23.20
CA ALA A 267 -5.41 27.04 22.39
C ALA A 267 -6.22 26.00 21.60
N VAL A 268 -5.78 24.74 21.55
CA VAL A 268 -6.45 23.65 20.81
C VAL A 268 -7.36 22.85 21.73
N CYS A 269 -6.86 22.37 22.87
CA CYS A 269 -7.65 21.55 23.80
C CYS A 269 -8.17 22.32 25.02
N LEU A 270 -7.79 23.59 25.18
CA LEU A 270 -8.15 24.49 26.27
C LEU A 270 -7.74 24.00 27.68
N ASN A 271 -6.74 23.11 27.76
CA ASN A 271 -6.19 22.60 29.02
C ASN A 271 -4.80 23.18 29.31
N LYS A 272 -4.42 23.22 30.59
CA LYS A 272 -3.09 23.67 31.03
C LYS A 272 -1.97 22.81 30.43
N MET A 273 -0.84 23.45 30.10
CA MET A 273 0.30 22.80 29.47
C MET A 273 1.37 22.39 30.50
N SER A 274 1.53 21.09 30.74
CA SER A 274 2.67 20.53 31.48
C SER A 274 3.86 20.18 30.58
N LYS A 275 3.60 20.01 29.29
CA LYS A 275 4.59 19.82 28.21
C LYS A 275 4.08 20.56 26.98
N ALA A 276 4.94 21.34 26.35
CA ALA A 276 4.61 22.06 25.12
C ALA A 276 5.72 21.94 24.08
N LYS A 277 5.33 22.00 22.81
CA LYS A 277 6.20 22.25 21.66
C LYS A 277 6.03 23.71 21.24
N ILE A 278 7.14 24.37 20.95
CA ILE A 278 7.20 25.74 20.47
C ILE A 278 7.39 25.71 18.96
N THR A 279 6.45 26.34 18.27
CA THR A 279 6.44 26.49 16.81
C THR A 279 7.40 27.60 16.36
N PRO A 280 7.81 27.68 15.08
CA PRO A 280 8.74 28.72 14.62
C PRO A 280 8.16 30.14 14.68
N CYS A 281 6.85 30.25 14.80
CA CYS A 281 6.15 31.50 15.10
C CYS A 281 6.01 31.78 16.61
N ASN A 282 6.74 31.05 17.46
CA ASN A 282 6.79 31.17 18.93
C ASN A 282 5.47 30.90 19.66
N HIS A 283 4.54 30.15 19.06
CA HIS A 283 3.32 29.70 19.75
C HIS A 283 3.52 28.32 20.39
N PHE A 284 2.87 28.13 21.55
CA PHE A 284 2.95 26.94 22.40
C PHE A 284 1.72 26.05 22.23
N PHE A 285 1.95 24.75 22.05
CA PHE A 285 0.89 23.74 21.98
C PHE A 285 1.30 22.45 22.69
N HIS A 286 0.36 21.67 23.20
CA HIS A 286 0.68 20.30 23.61
C HIS A 286 1.24 19.50 22.42
N PRO A 287 2.22 18.61 22.64
CA PRO A 287 2.77 17.74 21.59
C PRO A 287 1.68 17.02 20.79
N TYR A 288 0.65 16.49 21.47
CA TYR A 288 -0.49 15.81 20.85
C TYR A 288 -1.33 16.75 19.99
N CYS A 289 -1.76 17.89 20.55
CA CYS A 289 -2.56 18.88 19.84
C CYS A 289 -1.85 19.44 18.59
N LEU A 290 -0.54 19.65 18.67
CA LEU A 290 0.25 20.12 17.54
C LEU A 290 0.29 19.09 16.39
N LYS A 291 0.43 17.79 16.71
CA LYS A 291 0.36 16.71 15.70
C LYS A 291 -0.99 16.72 14.98
N GLU A 292 -2.07 16.82 15.73
CA GLU A 292 -3.41 16.83 15.13
C GLU A 292 -3.67 18.08 14.27
N CYS A 293 -3.12 19.24 14.65
CA CYS A 293 -3.14 20.43 13.80
C CYS A 293 -2.36 20.24 12.50
N LEU A 294 -1.13 19.68 12.55
CA LEU A 294 -0.29 19.43 11.36
C LEU A 294 -0.94 18.49 10.36
N LYS A 295 -1.67 17.48 10.85
CA LYS A 295 -2.43 16.54 10.03
C LYS A 295 -3.52 17.23 9.20
N ASN A 296 -4.16 18.25 9.76
CA ASN A 296 -5.26 18.96 9.13
C ASN A 296 -4.79 20.15 8.28
N SER A 297 -3.76 20.87 8.74
CA SER A 297 -3.21 22.04 8.04
C SER A 297 -1.78 22.34 8.47
N PHE A 298 -0.93 22.72 7.52
CA PHE A 298 0.42 23.23 7.79
C PHE A 298 0.45 24.69 8.29
N LEU A 299 -0.67 25.20 8.82
CA LEU A 299 -0.82 26.56 9.30
C LEU A 299 -0.98 26.57 10.83
N CYS A 300 -0.32 27.50 11.50
CA CYS A 300 -0.46 27.71 12.93
C CYS A 300 -1.91 28.11 13.27
N PRO A 301 -2.58 27.43 14.24
CA PRO A 301 -3.96 27.74 14.62
C PRO A 301 -4.17 29.20 15.05
N LEU A 302 -3.16 29.79 15.71
CA LEU A 302 -3.21 31.14 16.27
C LEU A 302 -2.94 32.23 15.22
N CYS A 303 -1.79 32.18 14.54
CA CYS A 303 -1.39 33.25 13.61
C CYS A 303 -1.64 32.96 12.13
N LYS A 304 -2.08 31.75 11.77
CA LYS A 304 -2.29 31.32 10.37
C LYS A 304 -1.05 31.45 9.47
N VAL A 305 0.14 31.49 10.06
CA VAL A 305 1.43 31.41 9.33
C VAL A 305 1.80 29.94 9.15
N ASN A 306 2.44 29.59 8.03
CA ASN A 306 2.95 28.24 7.83
C ASN A 306 4.00 27.88 8.90
N PHE A 307 3.98 26.63 9.35
CA PHE A 307 4.99 26.09 10.26
C PHE A 307 6.39 26.06 9.64
#